data_AF-A0A6A6DKZ2-F1
#
_entry.id   AF-A0A6A6DKZ2-F1
#
_cell.length_a   1.000
_cell.length_b   1.000
_cell.length_c   1.000
_cell.angle_alpha   90.00
_cell.angle_beta   90.00
_cell.angle_gamma   90.00
#
_symmetry.space_group_name_H-M   'P 1'
#
loop_
_entity.id
_entity.type
_entity.pdbx_description
1 polymer ?
#
loop_
_entity_poly.entity_id
_entity_poly.type
_entity_poly.pdbx_seq_one_letter_code
_entity_poly.pdbx_strand_id
1 'polypeptide(L)'
;MGNLASTYRNQGRWKEAEEPGGQVTEVFKRVLGAKHPDTLTSIGNLASTYKSQGRWKEAKPLFVQAIEASKKILGEEHPSTLTSLGNLASMYRNQGR
;
A
#
# COMPACT_ATOMS: atom_id res chain seq x y z
N MET A 1 13.72 -1.58 -0.09
CA MET A 1 13.25 -0.25 -0.54
C MET A 1 12.06 0.32 0.24
N GLY A 2 11.27 -0.49 0.98
CA GLY A 2 10.18 0.03 1.83
C GLY A 2 10.61 1.01 2.94
N ASN A 3 11.89 0.98 3.33
CA ASN A 3 12.41 1.84 4.40
C ASN A 3 12.42 3.33 4.01
N LEU A 4 12.79 3.68 2.78
CA LEU A 4 12.96 5.08 2.38
C LEU A 4 11.63 5.83 2.26
N ALA A 5 10.61 5.19 1.66
CA ALA A 5 9.27 5.76 1.59
C ALA A 5 8.64 5.94 2.99
N SER A 6 8.87 5.00 3.90
CA SER A 6 8.43 5.10 5.30
C SER A 6 9.12 6.26 6.02
N THR A 7 10.44 6.43 5.81
CA THR A 7 11.22 7.54 6.37
C THR A 7 10.70 8.89 5.88
N TYR A 8 10.46 9.06 4.58
CA TYR A 8 9.94 10.31 4.03
C TYR A 8 8.54 10.63 4.54
N ARG A 9 7.66 9.64 4.63
CA ARG A 9 6.33 9.85 5.21
C ARG A 9 6.40 10.26 6.69
N ASN A 10 7.29 9.65 7.48
CA ASN A 10 7.46 10.04 8.89
C ASN A 10 8.00 11.48 9.05
N GLN A 11 8.66 12.02 8.02
CA GLN A 11 9.11 13.41 7.96
C GLN A 11 8.08 14.38 7.37
N GLY A 12 6.87 13.92 7.00
CA GLY A 12 5.87 14.75 6.32
C GLY A 12 6.19 15.05 4.85
N ARG A 13 7.21 14.38 4.29
CA ARG A 13 7.70 14.54 2.91
C ARG A 13 6.95 13.60 1.96
N TRP A 14 5.64 13.83 1.86
CA TRP A 14 4.73 12.87 1.21
C TRP A 14 4.93 12.75 -0.30
N LYS A 15 5.32 13.84 -0.98
CA LYS A 15 5.61 13.83 -2.42
C LYS A 15 6.88 13.04 -2.71
N GLU A 16 7.92 13.17 -1.88
CA GLU A 16 9.15 12.39 -2.01
C GLU A 16 8.97 10.92 -1.64
N ALA A 17 7.92 10.56 -0.89
CA ALA A 17 7.54 9.17 -0.65
C ALA A 17 6.75 8.54 -1.83
N GLU A 18 6.01 9.34 -2.59
CA GLU A 18 5.11 8.91 -3.66
C GLU A 18 5.86 8.45 -4.93
N GLU A 19 6.78 9.28 -5.42
CA GLU A 19 7.54 8.98 -6.65
C GLU A 19 8.29 7.63 -6.58
N PRO A 20 9.07 7.38 -5.50
CA PRO A 20 9.74 6.10 -5.35
C PRO A 20 8.74 4.95 -5.16
N GLY A 21 7.62 5.18 -4.47
CA GLY A 21 6.59 4.17 -4.24
C GLY A 21 5.90 3.70 -5.52
N GLY A 22 5.60 4.64 -6.44
CA GLY A 22 5.05 4.32 -7.76
C GLY A 22 6.03 3.55 -8.63
N GLN A 23 7.28 4.02 -8.72
CA GLN A 23 8.33 3.37 -9.52
C GLN A 23 8.65 1.96 -9.02
N VAL A 24 8.80 1.77 -7.70
CA VAL A 24 9.06 0.44 -7.11
C VAL A 24 7.91 -0.52 -7.39
N THR A 25 6.67 -0.04 -7.31
CA THR A 25 5.49 -0.86 -7.61
C THR A 25 5.49 -1.33 -9.06
N GLU A 26 5.85 -0.47 -10.00
CA GLU A 26 5.89 -0.82 -11.42
C GLU A 26 7.05 -1.78 -11.75
N VAL A 27 8.22 -1.56 -11.16
CA VAL A 27 9.37 -2.46 -11.28
C VAL A 27 9.02 -3.85 -10.72
N PHE A 28 8.41 -3.93 -9.54
CA PHE A 28 8.01 -5.22 -8.96
C PHE A 28 6.91 -5.92 -9.78
N LYS A 29 5.94 -5.18 -10.32
CA LYS A 29 4.97 -5.77 -11.26
C LYS A 29 5.66 -6.39 -12.48
N ARG A 30 6.67 -5.73 -13.03
CA ARG A 30 7.41 -6.21 -14.21
C ARG A 30 8.32 -7.39 -13.90
N VAL A 31 9.02 -7.36 -12.77
CA VAL A 31 10.06 -8.35 -12.41
C VAL A 31 9.47 -9.57 -11.71
N LEU A 32 8.57 -9.35 -10.74
CA LEU A 32 8.05 -10.39 -9.86
C LEU A 32 6.60 -10.79 -10.22
N GLY A 33 5.91 -9.94 -10.97
CA GLY A 33 4.50 -10.10 -11.31
C GLY A 33 3.58 -9.35 -10.36
N ALA A 34 2.40 -8.99 -10.86
CA ALA A 34 1.40 -8.18 -10.13
C ALA A 34 0.87 -8.81 -8.84
N LYS A 35 1.09 -10.12 -8.68
CA LYS A 35 0.59 -10.95 -7.58
C LYS A 35 1.67 -11.32 -6.57
N HIS A 36 2.93 -11.02 -6.84
CA HIS A 36 4.01 -11.38 -5.93
C HIS A 36 3.84 -10.67 -4.57
N PRO A 37 4.10 -11.33 -3.43
CA PRO A 37 3.96 -10.72 -2.10
C PRO A 37 4.64 -9.35 -1.97
N ASP A 38 5.87 -9.22 -2.48
CA ASP A 38 6.60 -7.93 -2.46
C ASP A 38 5.93 -6.84 -3.31
N THR A 39 5.34 -7.21 -4.45
CA THR A 39 4.55 -6.28 -5.28
C THR A 39 3.33 -5.79 -4.49
N LEU A 40 2.63 -6.69 -3.80
CA LEU A 40 1.46 -6.35 -2.99
C LEU A 40 1.82 -5.48 -1.79
N THR A 41 2.94 -5.77 -1.12
CA THR A 41 3.48 -4.93 -0.04
C THR A 41 3.83 -3.53 -0.57
N SER A 42 4.43 -3.42 -1.75
CA SER A 42 4.71 -2.12 -2.38
C SER A 42 3.43 -1.34 -2.69
N ILE A 43 2.41 -2.00 -3.24
CA ILE A 43 1.09 -1.40 -3.49
C ILE A 43 0.47 -0.88 -2.20
N GLY A 44 0.52 -1.65 -1.11
CA GLY A 44 0.01 -1.23 0.21
C GLY A 44 0.76 -0.03 0.80
N ASN A 45 2.07 0.07 0.55
CA ASN A 45 2.89 1.21 0.97
C ASN A 45 2.55 2.48 0.17
N LEU A 46 2.35 2.35 -1.14
CA LEU A 46 1.89 3.46 -1.99
C LEU A 46 0.50 3.93 -1.57
N ALA A 47 -0.43 3.00 -1.32
CA ALA A 47 -1.76 3.30 -0.80
C ALA A 47 -1.69 4.06 0.54
N SER A 48 -0.80 3.64 1.44
CA SER A 48 -0.58 4.32 2.72
C SER A 48 0.00 5.72 2.55
N THR A 49 0.81 5.96 1.51
CA THR A 49 1.34 7.29 1.19
C THR A 49 0.22 8.22 0.74
N TYR A 50 -0.65 7.77 -0.18
CA TYR A 50 -1.85 8.53 -0.57
C TYR A 50 -2.79 8.80 0.62
N LYS A 51 -2.97 7.80 1.50
CA LYS A 51 -3.75 7.94 2.73
C LYS A 51 -3.25 9.11 3.58
N SER A 52 -1.94 9.18 3.81
CA SER A 52 -1.33 10.25 4.60
C SER A 52 -1.42 11.63 3.95
N GLN A 53 -1.58 11.70 2.63
CA GLN A 53 -1.85 12.94 1.90
C GLN A 53 -3.34 13.35 1.89
N GLY A 54 -4.24 12.55 2.50
CA GLY A 54 -5.68 12.76 2.38
C GLY A 54 -6.26 12.38 1.01
N ARG A 55 -5.48 11.70 0.16
CA ARG A 55 -5.85 11.26 -1.19
C ARG A 55 -6.55 9.91 -1.16
N TRP A 56 -7.72 9.90 -0.52
CA TRP A 56 -8.45 8.67 -0.22
C TRP A 56 -8.97 7.92 -1.46
N LYS A 57 -9.30 8.68 -2.52
CA LYS A 57 -9.81 8.12 -3.78
C LYS A 57 -8.74 7.28 -4.50
N GLU A 58 -7.47 7.66 -4.35
CA GLU A 58 -6.32 6.95 -4.89
C GLU A 58 -5.85 5.82 -3.95
N ALA A 59 -5.93 6.01 -2.64
CA ALA A 59 -5.51 5.00 -1.65
C ALA A 59 -6.43 3.76 -1.65
N LYS A 60 -7.75 3.97 -1.69
CA LYS A 60 -8.76 2.90 -1.56
C LYS A 60 -8.59 1.76 -2.59
N PRO A 61 -8.55 2.01 -3.91
CA PRO A 61 -8.44 0.92 -4.89
C PRO A 61 -7.16 0.11 -4.73
N LEU A 62 -6.05 0.75 -4.32
CA LEU A 62 -4.78 0.07 -4.09
C LEU A 62 -4.83 -0.84 -2.86
N PHE A 63 -5.46 -0.41 -1.76
CA PHE A 63 -5.67 -1.29 -0.61
C PHE A 63 -6.56 -2.49 -0.96
N VAL A 64 -7.66 -2.26 -1.69
CA VAL A 64 -8.56 -3.35 -2.12
C VAL A 64 -7.80 -4.36 -2.99
N GLN A 65 -7.05 -3.87 -3.98
CA GLN A 65 -6.22 -4.72 -4.84
C GLN A 65 -5.20 -5.55 -4.04
N ALA A 66 -4.51 -4.92 -3.09
CA ALA A 66 -3.52 -5.61 -2.25
C ALA A 66 -4.18 -6.70 -1.39
N ILE A 67 -5.35 -6.42 -0.81
CA ILE A 67 -6.12 -7.37 0.02
C ILE A 67 -6.61 -8.56 -0.80
N GLU A 68 -7.24 -8.33 -1.94
CA GLU A 68 -7.79 -9.41 -2.77
C GLU A 68 -6.69 -10.35 -3.26
N ALA A 69 -5.57 -9.78 -3.70
CA ALA A 69 -4.43 -10.57 -4.15
C ALA A 69 -3.75 -11.29 -2.98
N SER A 70 -3.57 -10.65 -1.83
CA SER A 70 -2.93 -11.28 -0.67
C SER A 70 -3.80 -12.39 -0.08
N LYS A 71 -5.13 -12.21 0.00
CA LYS A 71 -6.08 -13.25 0.39
C LYS A 71 -5.95 -14.49 -0.51
N LYS A 72 -5.87 -14.28 -1.83
CA LYS A 72 -5.80 -15.38 -2.80
C LYS A 72 -4.50 -16.17 -2.75
N ILE A 73 -3.39 -15.53 -2.38
CA ILE A 73 -2.04 -16.10 -2.53
C ILE A 73 -1.47 -16.56 -1.19
N LEU A 74 -1.69 -15.76 -0.15
CA LEU A 74 -1.11 -15.94 1.18
C LEU A 74 -2.16 -16.41 2.20
N GLY A 75 -3.44 -16.28 1.90
CA GLY A 75 -4.54 -16.56 2.81
C GLY A 75 -5.02 -15.33 3.58
N GLU A 76 -6.19 -15.48 4.23
CA GLU A 76 -6.84 -14.38 4.96
C GLU A 76 -6.09 -13.99 6.24
N GLU A 77 -5.51 -14.96 6.93
CA GLU A 77 -4.80 -14.77 8.21
C GLU A 77 -3.35 -14.31 8.04
N HIS A 78 -2.85 -14.21 6.81
CA HIS A 78 -1.47 -13.80 6.58
C HIS A 78 -1.23 -12.36 7.06
N PRO A 79 -0.08 -12.06 7.73
CA PRO A 79 0.22 -10.73 8.27
C PRO A 79 0.07 -9.59 7.25
N SER A 80 0.47 -9.81 6.00
CA SER A 80 0.31 -8.81 4.92
C SER A 80 -1.16 -8.52 4.58
N THR A 81 -2.03 -9.54 4.63
CA THR A 81 -3.48 -9.38 4.42
C THR A 81 -4.10 -8.60 5.57
N LEU A 82 -3.79 -8.98 6.80
CA LEU A 82 -4.27 -8.31 8.01
C LEU A 82 -3.82 -6.86 8.08
N THR A 83 -2.56 -6.59 7.73
CA THR A 83 -2.01 -5.21 7.68
C THR A 83 -2.76 -4.35 6.68
N SER A 84 -3.04 -4.88 5.49
CA SER A 84 -3.77 -4.15 4.44
C SER A 84 -5.22 -3.90 4.84
N LEU A 85 -5.89 -4.88 5.47
CA LEU A 85 -7.22 -4.72 6.05
C LEU A 85 -7.26 -3.65 7.15
N GLY A 86 -6.30 -3.67 8.07
CA GLY A 86 -6.19 -2.67 9.14
C GLY A 86 -6.00 -1.24 8.60
N ASN A 87 -5.20 -1.10 7.53
CA ASN A 87 -5.04 0.19 6.87
C ASN A 87 -6.32 0.68 6.18
N LEU A 88 -7.06 -0.23 5.53
CA LEU A 88 -8.35 0.09 4.92
C LEU A 88 -9.40 0.48 5.97
N ALA A 89 -9.45 -0.23 7.11
CA ALA A 89 -10.33 0.09 8.22
C ALA A 89 -10.00 1.46 8.86
N SER A 90 -8.72 1.74 9.07
CA SER A 90 -8.25 3.06 9.53
C SER A 90 -8.68 4.19 8.59
N MET A 91 -8.66 3.93 7.27
CA MET A 91 -9.12 4.90 6.28
C MET A 91 -10.63 5.18 6.41
N TYR A 92 -11.47 4.16 6.57
CA TYR A 92 -12.90 4.35 6.76
C TYR A 92 -13.21 5.13 8.04
N ARG A 93 -12.57 4.76 9.16
CA ARG A 93 -12.68 5.48 10.43
C ARG A 93 -12.34 6.98 10.30
N ASN A 94 -11.28 7.30 9.56
CA ASN A 94 -10.87 8.69 9.34
C ASN A 94 -11.84 9.48 8.44
N GLN A 95 -12.69 8.79 7.67
CA GLN A 95 -13.76 9.40 6.88
C GLN A 95 -15.10 9.48 7.63
N GLY A 96 -15.14 9.07 8.91
CA GLY A 96 -16.39 8.99 9.67
C GLY A 96 -17.35 7.93 9.12
N ARG A 97 -16.80 6.87 8.51
CA ARG A 97 -17.54 5.77 7.89
C ARG A 97 -17.13 4.43 8.47
#